data_AF-A0A9E2RLU6-F1
#
_entry.id   AF-A0A9E2RLU6-F1
#
_cell.length_a   1.000
_cell.length_b   1.000
_cell.length_c   1.000
_cell.angle_alpha   90.00
_cell.angle_beta   90.00
_cell.angle_gamma   90.00
#
_symmetry.space_group_name_H-M   'P 1'
#
loop_
_entity.id
_entity.type
_entity.pdbx_description
1 polymer ?
#
loop_
_entity_poly.entity_id
_entity_poly.type
_entity_poly.pdbx_seq_one_letter_code
_entity_poly.pdbx_strand_id
1 'polypeptide(L)'
;MDRSRLAACLLGAALLFAAATDYIPAFIDSEGRVFGLFHLDIYKDALHLASAAWAIAAALISRSAAIFFLRMFGTLYFLDGVMGAFTGSGYLDLSIFIDGIRSTSTFVKIASSVPHLVLGAFGIVTGFSARRNLA
;
A
#
# COMPACT_ATOMS: atom_id res chain seq x y z
N MET A 1 -11.74 -19.93 -4.42
CA MET A 1 -11.85 -18.57 -3.84
C MET A 1 -12.36 -17.63 -4.93
N ASP A 2 -13.34 -16.75 -4.67
CA ASP A 2 -13.83 -15.83 -5.71
C ASP A 2 -12.84 -14.69 -6.01
N ARG A 3 -13.02 -14.02 -7.16
CA ARG A 3 -12.08 -13.00 -7.67
C ARG A 3 -11.81 -11.86 -6.67
N SER A 4 -12.81 -11.42 -5.92
CA SER A 4 -12.63 -10.32 -4.96
C SER A 4 -11.83 -10.76 -3.74
N ARG A 5 -12.09 -11.97 -3.23
CA ARG A 5 -11.31 -12.55 -2.14
C ARG A 5 -9.86 -12.80 -2.55
N LEU A 6 -9.63 -13.30 -3.77
CA LEU A 6 -8.28 -13.46 -4.33
C LEU A 6 -7.56 -12.12 -4.47
N ALA A 7 -8.22 -11.09 -5.00
CA ALA A 7 -7.63 -9.76 -5.11
C ALA A 7 -7.23 -9.19 -3.73
N ALA A 8 -8.07 -9.37 -2.71
CA ALA A 8 -7.72 -8.97 -1.34
C ALA A 8 -6.50 -9.73 -0.81
N CYS A 9 -6.41 -11.05 -1.01
CA CYS A 9 -5.22 -11.84 -0.64
C CYS A 9 -3.96 -11.38 -1.38
N LEU A 10 -4.05 -11.09 -2.68
CA LEU A 10 -2.91 -10.61 -3.47
C LEU A 10 -2.42 -9.24 -2.97
N LEU A 11 -3.33 -8.33 -2.65
CA LEU A 11 -2.98 -7.04 -2.06
C LEU A 11 -2.34 -7.21 -0.68
N GLY A 12 -2.89 -8.10 0.16
CA GLY A 12 -2.29 -8.46 1.45
C GLY A 12 -0.89 -9.03 1.31
N ALA A 13 -0.65 -9.93 0.34
CA ALA A 13 0.67 -10.48 0.07
C ALA A 13 1.67 -9.41 -0.39
N ALA A 14 1.23 -8.45 -1.21
CA ALA A 14 2.07 -7.32 -1.63
C ALA A 14 2.47 -6.42 -0.45
N LEU A 15 1.56 -6.20 0.51
CA LEU A 15 1.84 -5.45 1.74
C LEU A 15 2.82 -6.20 2.65
N LEU A 16 2.68 -7.52 2.80
CA LEU A 16 3.66 -8.34 3.51
C LEU A 16 5.03 -8.30 2.84
N PHE A 17 5.06 -8.33 1.50
CA PHE A 17 6.30 -8.18 0.75
C PHE A 17 6.94 -6.81 0.99
N ALA A 18 6.16 -5.72 1.03
CA ALA A 18 6.67 -4.40 1.36
C ALA A 18 7.33 -4.37 2.75
N ALA A 19 6.69 -4.91 3.78
CA ALA A 19 7.31 -5.04 5.11
C ALA A 19 8.59 -5.91 5.08
N ALA A 20 8.55 -7.02 4.35
CA ALA A 20 9.71 -7.92 4.24
C ALA A 20 10.91 -7.26 3.56
N THR A 21 10.72 -6.25 2.71
CA THR A 21 11.83 -5.58 2.03
C THR A 21 12.79 -4.88 2.99
N ASP A 22 12.35 -4.52 4.20
CA ASP A 22 13.21 -3.90 5.24
C ASP A 22 14.19 -4.89 5.88
N TYR A 23 14.06 -6.20 5.58
CA TYR A 23 14.86 -7.25 6.20
C TYR A 23 15.69 -8.07 5.20
N ILE A 24 15.64 -7.72 3.90
CA ILE A 24 16.34 -8.44 2.84
C ILE A 24 17.53 -7.58 2.38
N PRO A 25 18.79 -7.95 2.69
CA PRO A 25 19.96 -7.13 2.37
C PRO A 25 20.11 -6.77 0.88
N ALA A 26 19.62 -7.62 -0.03
CA ALA A 26 19.65 -7.36 -1.47
C ALA A 26 18.80 -6.15 -1.90
N PHE A 27 17.87 -5.69 -1.06
CA PHE A 27 17.01 -4.54 -1.33
C PHE A 27 17.43 -3.29 -0.57
N ILE A 28 18.43 -3.35 0.31
CA ILE A 28 18.80 -2.26 1.20
C ILE A 28 20.16 -1.72 0.77
N ASP A 29 20.24 -0.40 0.54
CA ASP A 29 21.50 0.25 0.19
C ASP A 29 22.38 0.52 1.43
N SER A 30 23.58 1.07 1.21
CA SER A 30 24.52 1.38 2.29
C SER A 30 24.03 2.47 3.25
N GLU A 31 23.02 3.25 2.88
CA GLU A 31 22.41 4.27 3.74
C GLU A 31 21.21 3.72 4.51
N GLY A 32 20.80 2.47 4.27
CA GLY A 32 19.62 1.86 4.90
C GLY A 32 18.31 2.18 4.20
N ARG A 33 18.34 2.53 2.90
CA ARG A 33 17.14 2.77 2.09
C ARG A 33 16.78 1.54 1.28
N VAL A 34 15.49 1.21 1.29
CA VAL A 34 14.91 0.19 0.43
C VAL A 34 14.92 0.69 -1.02
N PHE A 35 15.55 -0.08 -1.91
CA PHE A 35 15.83 0.22 -3.32
C PHE A 35 16.52 1.58 -3.56
N GLY A 36 17.18 2.15 -2.54
CA GLY A 36 17.76 3.49 -2.60
C GLY A 36 16.75 4.64 -2.52
N LEU A 37 15.49 4.37 -2.18
CA LEU A 37 14.39 5.33 -2.31
C LEU A 37 13.84 5.85 -0.98
N PHE A 38 13.64 4.98 0.01
CA PHE A 38 12.97 5.34 1.26
C PHE A 38 13.44 4.48 2.43
N HIS A 39 13.29 5.01 3.64
CA HIS A 39 13.54 4.27 4.88
C HIS A 39 12.23 3.66 5.39
N LEU A 40 12.27 2.35 5.60
CA LEU A 40 11.32 1.66 6.44
C LEU A 40 11.84 1.63 7.88
N ASP A 41 10.92 1.41 8.79
CA ASP A 41 11.17 1.26 10.21
C ASP A 41 10.05 0.39 10.79
N ILE A 42 10.19 0.00 12.05
CA ILE A 42 9.22 -0.87 12.72
C ILE A 42 7.80 -0.30 12.73
N TYR A 43 7.63 1.02 12.71
CA TYR A 43 6.32 1.66 12.67
C TYR A 43 5.68 1.47 11.29
N LYS A 44 6.42 1.73 10.21
CA LYS A 44 5.93 1.49 8.83
C LYS A 44 5.69 0.01 8.57
N ASP A 45 6.54 -0.88 9.08
CA ASP A 45 6.34 -2.33 8.96
C ASP A 45 5.07 -2.80 9.67
N ALA A 46 4.80 -2.28 10.88
CA ALA A 46 3.58 -2.58 11.62
C ALA A 46 2.32 -2.14 10.85
N LEU A 47 2.36 -0.99 10.18
CA LEU A 47 1.26 -0.53 9.32
C LEU A 47 1.03 -1.46 8.13
N HIS A 48 2.09 -1.92 7.47
CA HIS A 48 1.99 -2.89 6.38
C HIS A 48 1.43 -4.24 6.87
N LEU A 49 1.93 -4.74 8.00
CA LEU A 49 1.48 -5.99 8.60
C LEU A 49 0.00 -5.93 9.02
N ALA A 50 -0.41 -4.85 9.69
CA ALA A 50 -1.81 -4.64 10.10
C ALA A 50 -2.74 -4.55 8.88
N SER A 51 -2.31 -3.85 7.84
CA SER A 51 -3.07 -3.72 6.58
C SER A 51 -3.18 -5.05 5.85
N ALA A 52 -2.10 -5.85 5.82
CA ALA A 52 -2.11 -7.20 5.26
C ALA A 52 -3.02 -8.14 6.05
N ALA A 53 -2.96 -8.08 7.39
CA ALA A 53 -3.83 -8.87 8.26
C ALA A 53 -5.30 -8.53 8.00
N TRP A 54 -5.64 -7.24 7.84
CA TRP A 54 -6.99 -6.82 7.48
C TRP A 54 -7.41 -7.35 6.10
N ALA A 55 -6.53 -7.29 5.10
CA ALA A 55 -6.78 -7.82 3.76
C ALA A 55 -7.12 -9.33 3.79
N ILE A 56 -6.29 -10.11 4.49
CA ILE A 56 -6.44 -11.56 4.61
C ILE A 56 -7.67 -11.90 5.44
N ALA A 57 -7.90 -11.22 6.57
CA ALA A 57 -9.09 -11.43 7.39
C ALA A 57 -10.37 -11.13 6.59
N ALA A 58 -10.41 -10.01 5.86
CA ALA A 58 -11.53 -9.66 4.99
C ALA A 58 -11.76 -10.73 3.91
N ALA A 59 -10.69 -11.26 3.31
CA ALA A 59 -10.78 -12.36 2.37
C ALA A 59 -11.27 -13.66 3.03
N LEU A 60 -10.94 -13.96 4.29
CA LEU A 60 -11.42 -15.16 4.97
C LEU A 60 -12.90 -15.04 5.40
N ILE A 61 -13.32 -13.86 5.86
CA ILE A 61 -14.67 -13.62 6.38
C ILE A 61 -15.73 -13.75 5.28
N SER A 62 -15.66 -12.95 4.21
CA SER A 62 -16.67 -12.96 3.17
C SER A 62 -16.27 -12.21 1.90
N ARG A 63 -16.99 -12.45 0.81
CA ARG A 63 -16.85 -11.66 -0.43
C ARG A 63 -17.15 -10.18 -0.21
N SER A 64 -18.18 -9.83 0.58
CA SER A 64 -18.53 -8.43 0.84
C SER A 64 -17.47 -7.71 1.66
N ALA A 65 -16.87 -8.39 2.64
CA ALA A 65 -15.75 -7.85 3.43
C ALA A 65 -14.52 -7.60 2.53
N ALA A 66 -14.16 -8.55 1.66
CA ALA A 66 -13.08 -8.37 0.69
C ALA A 66 -13.33 -7.18 -0.25
N ILE A 67 -14.54 -7.03 -0.77
CA ILE A 67 -14.91 -5.89 -1.63
C ILE A 67 -14.82 -4.57 -0.86
N PHE A 68 -15.27 -4.54 0.40
CA PHE A 68 -15.18 -3.37 1.25
C PHE A 68 -13.72 -2.95 1.48
N PHE A 69 -12.86 -3.91 1.87
CA PHE A 69 -11.43 -3.68 2.02
C PHE A 69 -10.79 -3.12 0.74
N LEU A 70 -11.01 -3.78 -0.41
CA LEU A 70 -10.43 -3.35 -1.69
C LEU A 70 -10.82 -1.91 -2.07
N ARG A 71 -12.08 -1.52 -1.82
CA ARG A 71 -12.54 -0.15 -2.08
C ARG A 71 -11.92 0.84 -1.12
N MET A 72 -12.02 0.58 0.18
CA MET A 72 -11.57 1.53 1.18
C MET A 72 -10.05 1.64 1.18
N PHE A 73 -9.36 0.54 1.43
CA PHE A 73 -7.91 0.51 1.46
C PHE A 73 -7.33 0.91 0.11
N GLY A 74 -7.85 0.38 -1.01
CA GLY A 74 -7.36 0.74 -2.34
C GLY A 74 -7.47 2.24 -2.64
N THR A 75 -8.59 2.87 -2.27
CA THR A 75 -8.77 4.32 -2.45
C THR A 75 -7.81 5.11 -1.56
N LEU A 76 -7.70 4.76 -0.29
CA LEU A 76 -6.80 5.42 0.65
C LEU A 76 -5.35 5.28 0.18
N TYR A 77 -4.91 4.06 -0.14
CA TYR A 77 -3.55 3.78 -0.59
C TYR A 77 -3.21 4.51 -1.89
N PHE A 78 -4.16 4.60 -2.84
CA PHE A 78 -3.96 5.37 -4.06
C PHE A 78 -3.78 6.87 -3.78
N LEU A 79 -4.69 7.46 -2.99
CA LEU A 79 -4.64 8.89 -2.66
C LEU A 79 -3.40 9.25 -1.84
N ASP A 80 -2.92 8.32 -1.01
CA ASP A 80 -1.67 8.46 -0.27
C ASP A 80 -0.46 8.52 -1.22
N GLY A 81 -0.43 7.64 -2.24
CA GLY A 81 0.56 7.71 -3.31
C GLY A 81 0.47 8.99 -4.15
N VAL A 82 -0.74 9.50 -4.42
CA VAL A 82 -0.92 10.80 -5.09
C VAL A 82 -0.30 11.90 -4.24
N MET A 83 -0.60 11.94 -2.94
CA MET A 83 -0.01 12.91 -2.02
C MET A 83 1.52 12.79 -2.01
N GLY A 84 2.06 11.57 -1.85
CA GLY A 84 3.49 11.29 -1.84
C GLY A 84 4.20 11.79 -3.10
N ALA A 85 3.56 11.69 -4.27
CA ALA A 85 4.15 12.17 -5.52
C ALA A 85 4.34 13.71 -5.52
N PHE A 86 3.46 14.46 -4.85
CA PHE A 86 3.56 15.92 -4.74
C PHE A 86 4.43 16.36 -3.55
N THR A 87 4.30 15.70 -2.40
CA THR A 87 4.87 16.18 -1.13
C THR A 87 6.12 15.42 -0.71
N GLY A 88 6.28 14.17 -1.16
CA GLY A 88 7.25 13.20 -0.63
C GLY A 88 6.83 12.55 0.69
N SER A 89 5.62 12.83 1.17
CA SER A 89 5.09 12.35 2.45
C SER A 89 3.68 11.77 2.28
N GLY A 90 3.34 10.78 3.09
CA GLY A 90 2.03 10.16 3.16
C GLY A 90 1.21 10.64 4.36
N TYR A 91 -0.10 10.42 4.30
CA TYR A 91 -1.01 10.58 5.43
C TYR A 91 -1.29 9.26 6.14
N LEU A 92 -1.10 8.11 5.48
CA LEU A 92 -1.33 6.80 6.10
C LEU A 92 -0.29 6.46 7.19
N ASP A 93 0.93 6.95 7.03
CA ASP A 93 2.00 6.88 8.04
C ASP A 93 2.13 8.18 8.84
N LEU A 94 1.19 9.11 8.66
CA LEU A 94 1.17 10.45 9.27
C LEU A 94 2.41 11.31 8.96
N SER A 95 3.28 10.92 8.03
CA SER A 95 4.52 11.65 7.74
C SER A 95 4.28 13.07 7.22
N ILE A 96 3.15 13.35 6.56
CA ILE A 96 2.79 14.73 6.18
C ILE A 96 2.58 15.64 7.40
N PHE A 97 2.17 15.09 8.55
CA PHE A 97 1.97 15.84 9.78
C PHE A 97 3.24 15.90 10.65
N ILE A 98 4.08 14.86 10.59
CA ILE A 98 5.29 14.74 11.40
C ILE A 98 6.48 15.45 10.71
N ASP A 99 6.66 15.21 9.41
CA ASP A 99 7.82 15.67 8.62
C ASP A 99 7.46 16.82 7.67
N GLY A 100 6.18 17.07 7.41
CA GLY A 100 5.74 18.05 6.42
C GLY A 100 6.05 17.65 4.98
N ILE A 101 6.29 18.63 4.11
CA ILE A 101 6.70 18.40 2.71
C ILE A 101 8.20 18.13 2.67
N ARG A 102 8.62 16.98 2.12
CA ARG A 102 10.03 16.60 2.05
C ARG A 102 10.76 17.31 0.91
N SER A 103 12.01 17.70 1.18
CA SER A 103 12.94 18.33 0.23
C SER A 103 13.76 17.32 -0.60
N THR A 104 13.23 16.12 -0.83
CA THR A 104 13.86 15.13 -1.72
C THR A 104 13.60 15.44 -3.20
N SER A 105 14.38 14.82 -4.08
CA SER A 105 14.23 15.00 -5.53
C SER A 105 12.83 14.55 -6.01
N THR A 106 12.33 15.19 -7.07
CA THR A 106 11.05 14.82 -7.69
C THR A 106 11.03 13.35 -8.13
N PHE A 107 12.18 12.83 -8.60
CA PHE A 107 12.31 11.42 -8.95
C PHE A 107 12.02 10.51 -7.76
N VAL A 108 12.63 10.78 -6.60
CA VAL A 108 12.39 9.98 -5.39
C VAL A 108 10.93 10.08 -4.94
N LYS A 109 10.32 11.28 -4.97
CA LYS A 109 8.90 11.43 -4.63
C LYS A 109 8.00 10.55 -5.48
N ILE A 110 8.20 10.57 -6.80
CA ILE A 110 7.41 9.77 -7.75
C ILE A 110 7.71 8.28 -7.55
N ALA A 111 8.98 7.88 -7.56
CA ALA A 111 9.39 6.48 -7.47
C ALA A 111 8.93 5.81 -6.17
N SER A 112 9.10 6.47 -5.03
CA SER A 112 8.62 5.99 -3.72
C SER A 112 7.09 5.90 -3.65
N SER A 113 6.37 6.64 -4.48
CA SER A 113 4.90 6.64 -4.52
C SER A 113 4.30 5.59 -5.47
N VAL A 114 5.10 5.02 -6.38
CA VAL A 114 4.64 4.02 -7.35
C VAL A 114 3.96 2.82 -6.67
N PRO A 115 4.50 2.22 -5.58
CA PRO A 115 3.84 1.09 -4.93
C PRO A 115 2.42 1.45 -4.46
N HIS A 116 2.23 2.61 -3.83
CA HIS A 116 0.94 3.08 -3.34
C HIS A 116 -0.05 3.33 -4.48
N LEU A 117 0.41 3.97 -5.56
CA LEU A 117 -0.41 4.23 -6.75
C LEU A 117 -0.83 2.93 -7.46
N VAL A 118 0.10 2.02 -7.70
CA VAL A 118 -0.19 0.77 -8.43
C VAL A 118 -1.10 -0.14 -7.61
N LEU A 119 -0.76 -0.37 -6.35
CA LEU A 119 -1.52 -1.25 -5.46
C LEU A 119 -2.88 -0.64 -5.09
N GLY A 120 -2.93 0.69 -4.90
CA GLY A 120 -4.17 1.41 -4.68
C GLY A 120 -5.11 1.35 -5.89
N ALA A 121 -4.59 1.61 -7.10
CA ALA A 121 -5.36 1.48 -8.34
C ALA A 121 -5.88 0.05 -8.55
N PHE A 122 -5.06 -0.96 -8.26
CA PHE A 122 -5.49 -2.36 -8.27
C PHE A 122 -6.68 -2.61 -7.31
N GLY A 123 -6.61 -2.10 -6.09
CA GLY A 123 -7.70 -2.17 -5.11
C GLY A 123 -8.99 -1.50 -5.60
N ILE A 124 -8.88 -0.29 -6.16
CA ILE A 124 -10.01 0.44 -6.75
C ILE A 124 -10.65 -0.37 -7.88
N VAL A 125 -9.86 -0.76 -8.89
CA VAL A 125 -10.37 -1.45 -10.08
C VAL A 125 -11.07 -2.76 -9.69
N THR A 126 -10.44 -3.57 -8.84
CA THR A 126 -11.00 -4.87 -8.43
C THR A 126 -12.19 -4.73 -7.48
N GLY A 127 -12.18 -3.75 -6.57
CA GLY A 127 -13.25 -3.50 -5.61
C GLY A 127 -14.51 -2.90 -6.25
N PHE A 128 -14.38 -1.95 -7.17
CA PHE A 128 -15.53 -1.33 -7.83
C PHE A 128 -16.09 -2.18 -8.99
N SER A 129 -15.25 -2.94 -9.72
CA SER A 129 -15.73 -3.83 -10.79
C SER A 129 -16.56 -5.01 -10.26
N ALA A 130 -16.34 -5.44 -9.02
CA ALA A 130 -17.06 -6.56 -8.41
C ALA A 130 -18.57 -6.35 -8.23
N ARG A 131 -19.06 -5.10 -8.32
CA ARG A 131 -20.49 -4.74 -8.22
C ARG A 131 -21.26 -4.92 -9.53
N ARG A 132 -20.58 -5.00 -10.68
CA ARG A 132 -21.22 -5.02 -12.01
C ARG A 132 -21.88 -6.35 -12.41
N ASN A 133 -21.78 -7.40 -11.60
CA ASN A 133 -22.29 -8.74 -11.92
C ASN A 133 -23.60 -9.11 -11.19
N LEU A 134 -24.46 -8.13 -10.90
CA LEU A 134 -25.78 -8.34 -10.28
C LEU A 134 -26.93 -7.70 -11.08
N ALA A 135 -26.77 -7.58 -12.40
CA ALA A 135 -27.84 -7.19 -13.32
C ALA A 135 -28.22 -8.39 -14.19
#